data_AF-A0A8S3JGT6-F1
#
_entry.id   AF-A0A8S3JGT6-F1
#
_cell.length_a   1.000
_cell.length_b   1.000
_cell.length_c   1.000
_cell.angle_alpha   90.00
_cell.angle_beta   90.00
_cell.angle_gamma   90.00
#
_symmetry.space_group_name_H-M   'P 1'
#
loop_
_entity.id
_entity.type
_entity.pdbx_description
1 polymer ?
#
loop_
_entity_poly.entity_id
_entity_poly.type
_entity_poly.pdbx_seq_one_letter_code
_entity_poly.pdbx_strand_id
1 'polypeptide(L)'
;MTTTPGTIGPHSRRRVSYYYDYDVGNYYYGQGHPMKPHRIRMAHNLVLNYGLYRKMEVYRPHKAVADEMTRFHSDEYVKFIQNVGPDNIMEFNKQMQRFNVGEDCPVFEGVYEFCQISAG
;
A
#
# COMPACT_ATOMS: atom_id res chain seq x y z
N MET A 1 -13.28 -6.35 -41.14
CA MET A 1 -12.32 -6.05 -40.05
C MET A 1 -12.72 -6.88 -38.85
N THR A 2 -12.16 -8.09 -38.72
CA THR A 2 -12.52 -9.05 -37.67
C THR A 2 -11.42 -9.05 -36.61
N THR A 3 -11.74 -8.52 -35.42
CA THR A 3 -10.90 -8.61 -34.22
C THR A 3 -10.87 -10.05 -33.74
N THR A 4 -9.70 -10.69 -33.78
CA THR A 4 -9.47 -12.02 -33.23
C THR A 4 -9.29 -11.90 -31.71
N PRO A 5 -9.95 -12.74 -30.88
CA PRO A 5 -9.66 -12.82 -29.45
C PRO A 5 -8.29 -13.46 -29.25
N GLY A 6 -7.43 -12.85 -28.44
CA GLY A 6 -6.11 -13.39 -28.13
C GLY A 6 -6.19 -14.70 -27.34
N THR A 7 -6.01 -15.82 -28.03
CA THR A 7 -5.87 -17.14 -27.42
C THR A 7 -4.53 -17.25 -26.70
N ILE A 8 -4.52 -17.30 -25.38
CA ILE A 8 -3.31 -17.53 -24.59
C ILE A 8 -2.94 -19.02 -24.73
N GLY A 9 -1.97 -19.31 -25.60
CA GLY A 9 -1.42 -20.67 -25.74
C GLY A 9 -0.66 -21.13 -24.48
N PRO A 10 -0.47 -22.46 -24.27
CA PRO A 10 -0.07 -23.04 -22.98
C PRO A 10 1.35 -22.68 -22.50
N HIS A 11 2.17 -21.99 -23.30
CA HIS A 11 3.58 -21.71 -22.98
C HIS A 11 4.09 -20.34 -23.48
N SER A 12 3.23 -19.33 -23.60
CA SER A 12 3.74 -17.96 -23.78
C SER A 12 4.30 -17.43 -22.45
N ARG A 13 5.50 -16.83 -22.47
CA ARG A 13 6.06 -16.14 -21.29
C ARG A 13 5.10 -15.02 -20.92
N ARG A 14 4.43 -15.16 -19.77
CA ARG A 14 3.52 -14.14 -19.25
C ARG A 14 4.33 -12.88 -18.94
N ARG A 15 3.83 -11.72 -19.39
CA ARG A 15 4.35 -10.42 -18.96
C ARG A 15 4.00 -10.23 -17.50
N VAL A 16 4.98 -9.81 -16.69
CA VAL A 16 4.81 -9.57 -15.25
C VAL A 16 5.14 -8.12 -14.99
N SER A 17 4.21 -7.41 -14.34
CA SER A 17 4.42 -6.07 -13.79
C SER A 17 4.61 -6.18 -12.29
N TYR A 18 5.65 -5.53 -11.76
CA TYR A 18 6.00 -5.55 -10.35
C TYR A 18 6.05 -4.13 -9.82
N TYR A 19 5.25 -3.84 -8.79
CA TYR A 19 5.14 -2.51 -8.19
C TYR A 19 5.92 -2.45 -6.90
N TYR A 20 6.75 -1.41 -6.76
CA TYR A 20 7.52 -1.17 -5.55
C TYR A 20 7.78 0.33 -5.37
N ASP A 21 7.47 0.84 -4.19
CA ASP A 21 7.91 2.14 -3.72
C ASP A 21 9.00 1.95 -2.66
N TYR A 22 10.07 2.74 -2.74
CA TYR A 22 11.20 2.66 -1.82
C TYR A 22 10.81 2.97 -0.37
N ASP A 23 9.84 3.86 -0.16
CA ASP A 23 9.45 4.37 1.15
C ASP A 23 8.59 3.36 1.93
N VAL A 24 7.95 2.40 1.26
CA VAL A 24 7.03 1.43 1.89
C VAL A 24 7.69 0.64 3.04
N GLY A 25 9.01 0.44 2.98
CA GLY A 25 9.76 -0.28 4.00
C GLY A 25 10.17 0.56 5.21
N ASN A 26 9.96 1.88 5.18
CA ASN A 26 10.33 2.83 6.25
C ASN A 26 9.23 3.04 7.29
N TYR A 27 7.96 2.73 6.95
CA TYR A 27 6.85 2.92 7.88
C TYR A 27 6.91 1.94 9.06
N TYR A 28 6.58 2.45 10.24
CA TYR A 28 6.72 1.72 11.49
C TYR A 28 5.43 1.76 12.31
N TYR A 29 4.79 0.60 12.42
CA TYR A 29 3.53 0.42 13.16
C TYR A 29 3.65 0.61 14.68
N GLY A 30 4.87 0.72 15.23
CA GLY A 30 5.09 0.81 16.67
C GLY A 30 5.82 -0.39 17.28
N GLN A 31 6.25 -0.20 18.52
CA GLN A 31 6.96 -1.19 19.30
C GLN A 31 6.05 -2.39 19.60
N GLY A 32 6.59 -3.61 19.51
CA GLY A 32 5.84 -4.84 19.76
C GLY A 32 4.84 -5.25 18.65
N HIS A 33 4.42 -4.33 17.79
CA HIS A 33 3.43 -4.64 16.74
C HIS A 33 3.96 -5.65 15.71
N PRO A 34 3.23 -6.72 15.34
CA PRO A 34 3.74 -7.79 14.47
C PRO A 34 3.87 -7.39 13.00
N MET A 35 3.07 -6.44 12.51
CA MET A 35 3.19 -5.95 11.14
C MET A 35 4.46 -5.11 10.99
N LYS A 36 5.38 -5.56 10.12
CA LYS A 36 6.64 -4.87 9.80
C LYS A 36 6.72 -4.60 8.29
N PRO A 37 6.37 -3.38 7.82
CA PRO A 37 6.46 -3.01 6.39
C PRO A 37 7.85 -3.24 5.78
N HIS A 38 8.89 -3.20 6.59
CA HIS A 38 10.27 -3.58 6.22
C HIS A 38 10.38 -4.92 5.46
N ARG A 39 9.49 -5.89 5.73
CA ARG A 39 9.46 -7.17 5.00
C ARG A 39 9.33 -7.00 3.48
N ILE A 40 8.65 -5.94 3.02
CA ILE A 40 8.47 -5.62 1.60
C ILE A 40 9.81 -5.19 0.99
N ARG A 41 10.59 -4.37 1.70
CA ARG A 41 11.96 -3.99 1.29
C ARG A 41 12.90 -5.20 1.25
N MET A 42 12.81 -6.10 2.23
CA MET A 42 13.59 -7.35 2.23
C MET A 42 13.28 -8.20 1.00
N ALA A 43 12.01 -8.40 0.69
CA ALA A 43 11.58 -9.15 -0.50
C ALA A 43 12.07 -8.48 -1.79
N HIS A 44 11.97 -7.15 -1.90
CA HIS A 44 12.48 -6.39 -3.04
C HIS A 44 14.00 -6.60 -3.22
N ASN A 45 14.78 -6.56 -2.14
CA ASN A 45 16.22 -6.79 -2.21
C ASN A 45 16.55 -8.21 -2.72
N LEU A 46 15.80 -9.23 -2.32
CA LEU A 46 15.99 -10.59 -2.86
C LEU A 46 15.67 -10.63 -4.37
N VAL A 47 14.58 -10.00 -4.78
CA VAL A 47 14.20 -9.87 -6.20
C VAL A 47 15.32 -9.24 -7.04
N LEU A 48 15.97 -8.19 -6.52
CA LEU A 48 17.11 -7.55 -7.17
C LEU A 48 18.33 -8.48 -7.26
N ASN A 49 18.72 -9.09 -6.13
CA ASN A 49 19.92 -9.92 -6.03
C ASN A 49 19.82 -11.24 -6.82
N TYR A 50 18.62 -11.82 -6.93
CA TYR A 50 18.37 -12.97 -7.81
C TYR A 50 18.24 -12.59 -9.30
N GLY A 51 18.33 -11.30 -9.65
CA GLY A 51 18.23 -10.83 -11.02
C GLY A 51 16.83 -10.96 -11.63
N LEU A 52 15.79 -11.11 -10.80
CA LEU A 52 14.41 -11.30 -11.26
C LEU A 52 13.84 -10.04 -11.89
N TYR A 53 14.29 -8.85 -11.46
CA TYR A 53 13.92 -7.56 -12.06
C TYR A 53 14.20 -7.48 -13.57
N ARG A 54 15.14 -8.28 -14.09
CA ARG A 54 15.45 -8.33 -15.54
C ARG A 54 14.40 -9.07 -16.35
N LYS A 55 13.47 -9.78 -15.70
CA LYS A 55 12.45 -10.64 -16.31
C LYS A 55 11.03 -10.08 -16.15
N MET A 56 10.88 -8.89 -15.57
CA MET A 56 9.60 -8.23 -15.29
C MET A 56 9.72 -6.72 -15.45
N GLU A 57 8.60 -6.06 -15.64
CA GLU A 57 8.53 -4.60 -15.72
C GLU A 57 8.34 -4.04 -14.31
N VAL A 58 9.31 -3.26 -13.82
CA VAL A 58 9.27 -2.68 -12.48
C VAL A 58 8.72 -1.26 -12.54
N TYR A 59 7.67 -1.01 -11.78
CA TYR A 59 7.00 0.28 -11.69
C TYR A 59 7.02 0.81 -10.27
N ARG A 60 7.06 2.13 -10.15
CA ARG A 60 6.73 2.82 -8.90
C ARG A 60 5.22 3.10 -8.92
N PRO A 61 4.44 2.67 -7.90
CA PRO A 61 3.02 3.00 -7.84
C PRO A 61 2.83 4.51 -7.68
N HIS A 62 1.75 5.06 -8.22
CA HIS A 62 1.35 6.42 -7.86
C HIS A 62 0.79 6.42 -6.44
N LYS A 63 0.76 7.58 -5.79
CA LYS A 63 0.05 7.70 -4.50
C LYS A 63 -1.45 7.79 -4.78
N ALA A 64 -2.22 6.83 -4.31
CA ALA A 64 -3.67 6.85 -4.48
C ALA A 64 -4.27 8.14 -3.88
N VAL A 65 -5.12 8.82 -4.64
CA VAL A 65 -5.79 10.04 -4.17
C VAL A 65 -7.05 9.71 -3.37
N ALA A 66 -7.53 10.66 -2.55
CA ALA A 66 -8.73 10.46 -1.75
C ALA A 66 -9.92 9.98 -2.60
N ASP A 67 -10.14 10.59 -3.77
CA ASP A 67 -11.20 10.21 -4.72
C ASP A 67 -11.12 8.76 -5.22
N GLU A 68 -9.92 8.16 -5.23
CA GLU A 68 -9.75 6.74 -5.58
C GLU A 68 -10.10 5.84 -4.38
N MET A 69 -9.69 6.24 -3.17
CA MET A 69 -10.01 5.51 -1.94
C MET A 69 -11.50 5.55 -1.60
N THR A 70 -12.18 6.67 -1.86
CA THR A 70 -13.61 6.86 -1.58
C THR A 70 -14.54 6.18 -2.59
N ARG A 71 -14.00 5.55 -3.64
CA ARG A 71 -14.80 4.65 -4.51
C ARG A 71 -15.37 3.46 -3.73
N PHE A 72 -14.76 3.12 -2.60
CA PHE A 72 -15.23 2.07 -1.71
C PHE A 72 -15.41 2.55 -0.26
N HIS A 73 -14.42 3.27 0.28
CA HIS A 73 -14.48 3.77 1.66
C HIS A 73 -15.39 5.01 1.78
N SER A 74 -15.93 5.27 2.96
CA SER A 74 -16.68 6.51 3.18
C SER A 74 -15.76 7.73 3.20
N ASP A 75 -16.28 8.87 2.76
CA ASP A 75 -15.54 10.14 2.74
C ASP A 75 -15.04 10.52 4.14
N GLU A 76 -15.83 10.25 5.19
CA GLU A 76 -15.45 10.56 6.55
C GLU A 76 -14.28 9.70 7.04
N TYR A 77 -14.23 8.42 6.63
CA TYR A 77 -13.13 7.54 7.00
C TYR A 77 -11.83 7.95 6.32
N VAL A 78 -11.86 8.21 5.01
CA VAL A 78 -10.66 8.66 4.27
C VAL A 78 -10.17 10.00 4.81
N LYS A 79 -11.07 10.93 5.10
CA LYS A 79 -10.73 12.21 5.73
C LYS A 79 -10.14 12.02 7.12
N PHE A 80 -10.63 11.07 7.91
CA PHE A 80 -10.03 10.75 9.20
C PHE A 80 -8.60 10.24 9.05
N ILE A 81 -8.36 9.23 8.20
CA ILE A 81 -7.01 8.67 8.00
C ILE A 81 -6.04 9.72 7.45
N GLN A 82 -6.52 10.64 6.60
CA GLN A 82 -5.70 11.74 6.06
C GLN A 82 -5.25 12.75 7.12
N ASN A 83 -6.02 12.94 8.21
CA ASN A 83 -5.77 14.00 9.19
C ASN A 83 -5.24 13.47 10.54
N VAL A 84 -5.39 12.18 10.82
CA VAL A 84 -4.95 11.61 12.10
C VAL A 84 -3.44 11.43 12.13
N GLY A 85 -2.82 11.85 13.23
CA GLY A 85 -1.39 11.74 13.49
C GLY A 85 -1.11 11.47 14.98
N PRO A 86 0.12 11.06 15.33
CA PRO A 86 0.50 10.82 16.72
C PRO A 86 0.35 12.07 17.61
N ASP A 87 0.48 13.26 17.04
CA ASP A 87 0.41 14.57 17.69
C ASP A 87 -1.01 15.01 18.04
N ASN A 88 -2.02 14.58 17.27
CA ASN A 88 -3.41 15.00 17.44
C ASN A 88 -4.37 13.86 17.85
N ILE A 89 -3.83 12.68 18.20
CA ILE A 89 -4.61 11.47 18.46
C ILE A 89 -5.72 11.66 19.53
N MET A 90 -5.47 12.51 20.54
CA MET A 90 -6.42 12.79 21.62
C MET A 90 -7.67 13.53 21.12
N GLU A 91 -7.55 14.33 20.06
CA GLU A 91 -8.66 15.07 19.45
C GLU A 91 -9.61 14.12 18.70
N PHE A 92 -9.10 12.96 18.28
CA PHE A 92 -9.81 11.99 17.46
C PHE A 92 -10.40 10.79 18.22
N ASN A 93 -10.40 10.77 19.55
CA ASN A 93 -10.85 9.63 20.38
C ASN A 93 -12.18 8.99 19.95
N LYS A 94 -13.21 9.81 19.64
CA LYS A 94 -14.51 9.29 19.18
C LYS A 94 -14.44 8.63 17.80
N GLN A 95 -13.63 9.19 16.90
CA GLN A 95 -13.45 8.66 15.55
C GLN A 95 -12.58 7.40 15.56
N MET A 96 -11.54 7.36 16.39
CA MET A 96 -10.73 6.17 16.64
C MET A 96 -11.57 4.97 17.04
N GLN A 97 -12.47 5.14 18.02
CA GLN A 97 -13.40 4.08 18.43
C GLN A 97 -14.36 3.68 17.29
N ARG A 98 -14.91 4.67 16.57
CA ARG A 98 -15.84 4.42 15.47
C ARG A 98 -15.19 3.67 14.29
N PHE A 99 -13.94 4.00 13.97
CA PHE A 99 -13.21 3.47 12.82
C PHE A 99 -12.25 2.33 13.17
N ASN A 100 -12.27 1.87 14.42
CA ASN A 100 -11.44 0.78 14.93
C ASN A 100 -9.94 1.00 14.69
N VAL A 101 -9.47 2.21 15.01
CA VAL A 101 -8.06 2.62 14.96
C VAL A 101 -7.58 2.88 16.40
N GLY A 102 -6.45 2.29 16.79
CA GLY A 102 -5.97 2.30 18.18
C GLY A 102 -5.06 1.11 18.49
N GLU A 103 -5.60 0.06 19.12
CA GLU A 103 -4.82 -1.05 19.66
C GLU A 103 -4.17 -1.92 18.57
N ASP A 104 -4.99 -2.66 17.81
CA ASP A 104 -4.51 -3.56 16.74
C ASP A 104 -4.16 -2.81 15.45
N CYS A 105 -4.74 -1.63 15.26
CA CYS A 105 -4.54 -0.76 14.11
C CYS A 105 -4.00 0.60 14.59
N PRO A 106 -2.72 0.68 14.99
CA PRO A 106 -2.19 1.89 15.61
C PRO A 106 -2.10 3.05 14.64
N VAL A 107 -2.26 4.26 15.16
CA VAL A 107 -1.86 5.49 14.47
C VAL A 107 -0.34 5.59 14.55
N PHE A 108 0.30 5.81 13.42
CA PHE A 108 1.74 6.03 13.32
C PHE A 108 2.04 7.15 12.33
N GLU A 109 3.28 7.64 12.37
CA GLU A 109 3.73 8.69 11.47
C GLU A 109 3.69 8.24 10.01
N GLY A 110 2.96 8.99 9.18
CA GLY A 110 2.81 8.69 7.76
C GLY A 110 1.80 7.58 7.44
N VAL A 111 0.80 7.34 8.31
CA VAL A 111 -0.23 6.31 8.09
C VAL A 111 -0.97 6.50 6.77
N TYR A 112 -1.30 7.74 6.41
CA TYR A 112 -2.00 8.03 5.16
C TYR A 112 -1.11 7.72 3.95
N GLU A 113 0.15 8.16 3.96
CA GLU A 113 1.10 7.92 2.88
C GLU A 113 1.38 6.42 2.69
N PHE A 114 1.43 5.64 3.78
CA PHE A 114 1.51 4.19 3.70
C PHE A 114 0.28 3.59 2.98
N CYS A 115 -0.93 4.04 3.33
CA CYS A 115 -2.16 3.63 2.66
C CYS A 115 -2.15 4.04 1.17
N GLN A 116 -1.67 5.23 0.84
CA GLN A 116 -1.59 5.72 -0.54
C GLN A 116 -0.68 4.85 -1.41
N ILE A 117 0.49 4.47 -0.88
CA ILE A 117 1.45 3.60 -1.57
C ILE A 117 0.87 2.19 -1.75
N SER A 118 0.18 1.66 -0.74
CA SER A 118 -0.38 0.31 -0.82
C SER A 118 -1.60 0.20 -1.72
N ALA A 119 -2.33 1.30 -1.92
CA ALA A 119 -3.57 1.33 -2.70
C ALA A 119 -3.38 1.74 -4.17
N GLY A 120 -2.31 2.47 -4.51
CA GLY A 120 -1.98 2.86 -5.88
C GLY A 120 -1.35 1.74 -6.69
#